data_AF-A0A238VEH3-F1
#
_entry.id   AF-A0A238VEH3-F1
#
_cell.length_a   1.000
_cell.length_b   1.000
_cell.length_c   1.000
_cell.angle_alpha   90.00
_cell.angle_beta   90.00
_cell.angle_gamma   90.00
#
_symmetry.space_group_name_H-M   'P 1'
#
loop_
_entity.id
_entity.type
_entity.pdbx_description
1 polymer ?
#
loop_
_entity_poly.entity_id
_entity_poly.type
_entity_poly.pdbx_seq_one_letter_code
_entity_poly.pdbx_strand_id
1 'polypeptide(L)'
;MTDERLAEDLVPIAAELVGTVRDYGPDDVAAILAPLSPGHLYRLAIVLAAMVDPDARPADLLAWTVEGPVPSREGFTPGRRLTICRDCGEVLQEDSLRRHQTRLHADVEAA
;
A
#
# COMPACT_ATOMS: atom_id res chain seq x y z
N MET A 1 24.93 -9.86 -13.17
CA MET A 1 24.77 -9.03 -11.95
C MET A 1 24.09 -9.93 -10.95
N THR A 2 24.74 -10.22 -9.82
CA THR A 2 24.18 -11.09 -8.78
C THR A 2 23.12 -10.32 -7.98
N ASP A 3 22.16 -11.02 -7.37
CA ASP A 3 21.06 -10.39 -6.64
C ASP A 3 21.54 -9.57 -5.42
N GLU A 4 22.67 -9.94 -4.80
CA GLU A 4 23.26 -9.21 -3.66
C GLU A 4 23.76 -7.81 -4.05
N ARG A 5 24.46 -7.67 -5.18
CA ARG A 5 24.94 -6.36 -5.66
C ARG A 5 23.79 -5.42 -6.02
N LEU A 6 22.68 -5.98 -6.47
CA LEU A 6 21.49 -5.22 -6.81
C LEU A 6 20.78 -4.68 -5.55
N ALA A 7 20.76 -5.45 -4.46
CA ALA A 7 20.25 -4.96 -3.18
C ALA A 7 21.14 -3.83 -2.63
N GLU A 8 22.46 -3.98 -2.68
CA GLU A 8 23.43 -2.95 -2.27
C GLU A 8 23.23 -1.62 -3.02
N ASP A 9 22.96 -1.69 -4.33
CA ASP A 9 22.73 -0.50 -5.16
C ASP A 9 21.36 0.17 -4.89
N LEU A 10 20.34 -0.59 -4.47
CA LEU A 10 18.97 -0.08 -4.28
C LEU A 10 18.68 0.38 -2.85
N VAL A 11 19.40 -0.12 -1.83
CA VAL A 11 19.20 0.26 -0.43
C VAL A 11 19.37 1.78 -0.19
N PRO A 12 20.37 2.47 -0.76
CA PRO A 12 20.49 3.93 -0.59
C PRO A 12 19.28 4.68 -1.16
N ILE A 13 18.79 4.26 -2.33
CA ILE A 13 17.64 4.86 -3.00
C ILE A 13 16.37 4.62 -2.18
N ALA A 14 16.21 3.41 -1.63
CA ALA A 14 15.09 3.07 -0.75
C ALA A 14 15.10 3.92 0.53
N ALA A 15 16.27 4.11 1.15
CA ALA A 15 16.42 4.95 2.35
C ALA A 15 16.09 6.42 2.06
N GLU A 16 16.58 6.96 0.93
CA GLU A 16 16.28 8.31 0.48
C GLU A 16 14.77 8.47 0.23
N LEU A 17 14.16 7.54 -0.52
CA LEU A 17 12.73 7.56 -0.83
C LEU A 17 11.86 7.51 0.44
N VAL A 18 12.21 6.70 1.44
CA VAL A 18 11.49 6.66 2.74
C VAL A 18 11.56 8.02 3.44
N GLY A 19 12.71 8.69 3.42
CA GLY A 19 12.86 10.06 3.91
C GLY A 19 12.02 11.05 3.10
N THR A 20 12.06 10.96 1.77
CA THR A 20 11.33 11.87 0.87
C THR A 20 9.81 11.76 1.02
N VAL A 21 9.28 10.55 1.16
CA VAL A 21 7.84 10.33 1.40
C VAL A 21 7.40 10.96 2.72
N ARG A 22 8.29 11.00 3.73
CA ARG A 22 7.98 11.57 5.05
C ARG A 22 8.10 13.09 5.09
N ASP A 23 9.15 13.63 4.49
CA ASP A 23 9.57 15.02 4.69
C ASP A 23 9.24 15.95 3.51
N TYR A 24 8.87 15.40 2.34
CA TYR A 24 8.70 16.14 1.09
C TYR A 24 7.41 15.74 0.33
N GLY A 25 7.26 16.25 -0.91
CA GLY A 25 6.04 16.13 -1.71
C GLY A 25 6.11 15.13 -2.87
N PRO A 26 4.99 14.93 -3.60
CA PRO A 26 4.90 13.98 -4.70
C PRO A 26 5.84 14.28 -5.88
N ASP A 27 6.19 15.55 -6.10
CA ASP A 27 7.11 15.97 -7.16
C ASP A 27 8.56 15.52 -6.86
N ASP A 28 8.98 15.60 -5.58
CA ASP A 28 10.29 15.15 -5.14
C ASP A 28 10.40 13.62 -5.22
N VAL A 29 9.33 12.92 -4.85
CA VAL A 29 9.21 11.47 -5.05
C VAL A 29 9.33 11.11 -6.54
N ALA A 30 8.64 11.84 -7.42
CA ALA A 30 8.73 11.61 -8.86
C ALA A 30 10.15 11.83 -9.39
N ALA A 31 10.86 12.86 -8.89
CA ALA A 31 12.24 13.14 -9.29
C ALA A 31 13.21 12.01 -8.91
N ILE A 32 13.04 11.38 -7.75
CA ILE A 32 13.85 10.24 -7.30
C ILE A 32 13.58 8.99 -8.15
N LEU A 33 12.32 8.77 -8.54
CA LEU A 33 11.91 7.58 -9.29
C LEU A 33 12.16 7.69 -10.80
N ALA A 34 12.14 8.90 -11.37
CA ALA A 34 12.27 9.14 -12.80
C ALA A 34 13.49 8.49 -13.50
N PRO A 35 14.68 8.40 -12.88
CA PRO A 35 15.85 7.77 -13.49
C PRO A 35 15.77 6.23 -13.55
N LEU A 36 14.84 5.60 -12.82
CA LEU A 36 14.80 4.15 -12.68
C LEU A 36 14.05 3.47 -13.84
N SER A 37 14.62 2.37 -14.33
CA SER A 37 13.94 1.52 -15.29
C SER A 37 12.75 0.78 -14.63
N PRO A 38 11.75 0.31 -15.41
CA PRO A 38 10.65 -0.48 -14.87
C PRO A 38 11.11 -1.71 -14.06
N GLY A 39 12.20 -2.34 -14.51
CA GLY A 39 12.81 -3.46 -13.80
C GLY A 39 13.42 -3.07 -12.45
N HIS A 40 13.97 -1.86 -12.32
CA HIS A 40 14.47 -1.35 -11.04
C HIS A 40 13.33 -0.94 -10.11
N LEU A 41 12.23 -0.37 -10.63
CA LEU A 41 11.06 -0.04 -9.83
C LEU A 41 10.45 -1.28 -9.15
N TYR A 42 10.32 -2.39 -9.89
CA TYR A 42 9.82 -3.65 -9.31
C TYR A 42 10.71 -4.17 -8.19
N ARG A 43 12.04 -4.11 -8.38
CA ARG A 43 13.02 -4.57 -7.39
C ARG A 43 13.10 -3.64 -6.19
N LEU A 44 12.96 -2.33 -6.40
CA LEU A 44 12.90 -1.34 -5.34
C LEU A 44 11.70 -1.61 -4.42
N ALA A 45 10.54 -1.99 -4.98
CA ALA A 45 9.39 -2.39 -4.17
C ALA A 45 9.69 -3.61 -3.28
N ILE A 46 10.46 -4.60 -3.79
CA ILE A 46 10.90 -5.76 -3.00
C ILE A 46 11.86 -5.34 -1.88
N VAL A 47 12.83 -4.48 -2.18
CA VAL A 47 13.79 -3.96 -1.18
C VAL A 47 13.07 -3.18 -0.09
N LEU A 48 12.15 -2.28 -0.47
CA LEU A 48 11.32 -1.53 0.48
C LEU A 48 10.51 -2.48 1.37
N ALA A 49 9.89 -3.51 0.81
CA ALA A 49 9.16 -4.51 1.58
C ALA A 49 10.07 -5.30 2.53
N ALA A 50 11.30 -5.61 2.12
CA ALA A 50 12.28 -6.30 2.96
C ALA A 50 12.83 -5.43 4.10
N MET A 51 12.76 -4.10 3.99
CA MET A 51 13.14 -3.15 5.05
C MET A 51 12.05 -2.97 6.11
N VAL A 52 10.82 -3.42 5.84
CA VAL A 52 9.72 -3.37 6.81
C VAL A 52 9.89 -4.50 7.82
N ASP A 53 9.83 -4.16 9.10
CA ASP A 53 9.79 -5.15 10.19
C ASP A 53 8.58 -6.09 9.98
N PRO A 54 8.80 -7.41 9.74
CA PRO A 54 7.71 -8.35 9.44
C PRO A 54 6.76 -8.58 10.62
N ASP A 55 7.21 -8.28 11.85
CA ASP A 55 6.40 -8.42 13.05
C ASP A 55 5.63 -7.12 13.39
N ALA A 56 5.92 -6.01 12.71
CA ALA A 56 5.20 -4.76 12.90
C ALA A 56 3.78 -4.86 12.35
N ARG A 57 2.80 -4.41 13.15
CA ARG A 57 1.41 -4.45 12.70
C ARG A 57 1.20 -3.39 11.61
N PRO A 58 0.38 -3.65 10.59
CA PRO A 58 0.06 -2.66 9.56
C PRO A 58 -0.43 -1.32 10.13
N ALA A 59 -1.16 -1.33 11.25
CA ALA A 59 -1.61 -0.11 11.92
C ALA A 59 -0.45 0.75 12.45
N ASP A 60 0.63 0.14 12.92
CA ASP A 60 1.81 0.84 13.43
C ASP A 60 2.65 1.38 12.26
N LEU A 61 2.82 0.56 11.21
CA LEU A 61 3.54 0.94 9.98
C LEU A 61 2.86 2.07 9.20
N LEU A 62 1.53 2.12 9.27
CA LEU A 62 0.70 3.11 8.62
C LEU A 62 0.26 4.20 9.59
N ALA A 63 0.74 4.25 10.84
CA ALA A 63 0.29 5.24 11.82
C ALA A 63 0.52 6.69 11.35
N TRP A 64 1.57 6.92 10.56
CA TRP A 64 1.84 8.19 9.87
C TRP A 64 0.79 8.55 8.78
N THR A 65 0.00 7.57 8.36
CA THR A 65 -1.16 7.70 7.45
C THR A 65 -2.51 7.67 8.17
N VAL A 66 -2.59 7.01 9.34
CA VAL A 66 -3.86 6.80 10.08
C VAL A 66 -4.15 7.99 10.99
N GLU A 67 -3.11 8.59 11.59
CA GLU A 67 -3.21 9.98 12.01
C GLU A 67 -2.96 10.87 10.79
N GLY A 68 -4.03 11.30 10.13
CA GLY A 68 -4.05 12.71 9.75
C GLY A 68 -3.84 13.56 11.02
N PRO A 69 -3.31 14.79 10.94
CA PRO A 69 -3.20 15.66 12.11
C PRO A 69 -4.50 15.63 12.91
N VAL A 70 -4.35 15.62 14.25
CA VAL A 70 -5.43 15.60 15.26
C VAL A 70 -6.79 16.04 14.69
N PRO A 71 -7.88 15.25 14.82
CA PRO A 71 -9.15 15.57 14.18
C PRO A 71 -9.61 16.98 14.54
N SER A 72 -9.89 17.84 13.55
CA SER A 72 -10.31 19.23 13.81
C SER A 72 -11.69 19.36 14.48
N ARG A 73 -12.41 18.24 14.64
CA ARG A 73 -13.77 18.16 15.21
C ARG A 73 -14.11 16.73 15.63
N GLU A 74 -14.85 16.59 16.73
CA GLU A 74 -15.25 15.29 17.29
C GLU A 74 -16.16 14.48 16.34
N GLY A 75 -15.91 13.17 16.24
CA GLY A 75 -16.81 12.18 15.60
C GLY A 75 -16.29 11.37 14.40
N PHE A 76 -15.01 11.48 14.02
CA PHE A 76 -14.43 10.68 12.91
C PHE A 76 -13.83 9.36 13.41
N THR A 77 -14.12 8.21 12.76
CA THR A 77 -13.61 6.88 13.17
C THR A 77 -13.12 6.03 11.99
N PRO A 78 -11.81 5.73 11.88
CA PRO A 78 -11.29 4.82 10.88
C PRO A 78 -11.40 3.38 11.41
N GLY A 79 -12.54 2.73 11.17
CA GLY A 79 -12.79 1.37 11.67
C GLY A 79 -13.64 0.49 10.76
N ARG A 80 -13.96 0.94 9.54
CA ARG A 80 -14.75 0.13 8.61
C ARG A 80 -13.80 -0.76 7.81
N ARG A 81 -13.79 -2.06 8.10
CA ARG A 81 -12.98 -3.03 7.34
C ARG A 81 -13.45 -3.03 5.89
N LEU A 82 -12.50 -2.80 5.00
CA LEU A 82 -12.70 -2.94 3.56
C LEU A 82 -12.31 -4.37 3.16
N THR A 83 -13.06 -4.94 2.23
CA THR A 83 -12.83 -6.26 1.64
C THR A 83 -13.00 -6.17 0.13
N ILE A 84 -12.35 -7.04 -0.62
CA ILE A 84 -12.39 -7.07 -2.08
C ILE A 84 -13.32 -8.21 -2.52
N CYS A 85 -14.27 -7.94 -3.40
CA CYS A 85 -15.06 -9.00 -4.05
C CYS A 85 -14.15 -9.79 -5.01
N ARG A 86 -14.10 -11.12 -4.84
CA ARG A 86 -13.23 -11.98 -5.66
C ARG A 86 -13.71 -12.14 -7.10
N ASP A 87 -14.99 -11.91 -7.34
CA ASP A 87 -15.62 -12.16 -8.64
C ASP A 87 -15.50 -10.95 -9.59
N CYS A 88 -15.51 -9.71 -9.04
CA CYS A 88 -15.41 -8.48 -9.84
C CYS A 88 -14.29 -7.52 -9.44
N GLY A 89 -13.59 -7.77 -8.33
CA GLY A 89 -12.50 -6.91 -7.84
C GLY A 89 -12.94 -5.62 -7.15
N GLU A 90 -14.24 -5.37 -6.95
CA GLU A 90 -14.73 -4.16 -6.30
C GLU A 90 -14.38 -4.14 -4.79
N VAL A 91 -13.91 -2.99 -4.29
CA VAL A 91 -13.59 -2.76 -2.87
C VAL A 91 -14.83 -2.31 -2.12
N LEU A 92 -15.22 -3.05 -1.10
CA LEU A 92 -16.48 -2.88 -0.38
C LEU A 92 -16.24 -2.87 1.12
N GLN A 93 -17.18 -2.34 1.91
CA GLN A 93 -17.18 -2.57 3.35
C GLN A 93 -17.54 -4.03 3.65
N GLU A 94 -16.95 -4.62 4.70
CA GLU A 94 -17.15 -6.02 5.10
C GLU A 94 -18.65 -6.40 5.18
N ASP A 95 -19.46 -5.56 5.82
CA ASP A 95 -20.91 -5.76 5.96
C ASP A 95 -21.69 -5.64 4.63
N SER A 96 -21.05 -5.10 3.58
CA SER A 96 -21.65 -4.91 2.26
C SER A 96 -21.25 -5.98 1.26
N LEU A 97 -20.22 -6.80 1.53
CA LEU A 97 -19.75 -7.84 0.60
C LEU A 97 -20.84 -8.87 0.32
N ARG A 98 -21.51 -9.38 1.36
CA ARG A 98 -22.57 -10.38 1.20
C ARG A 98 -23.71 -9.84 0.31
N ARG A 99 -24.15 -8.59 0.53
CA ARG A 99 -25.21 -7.97 -0.28
C ARG A 99 -24.79 -7.74 -1.73
N HIS A 100 -23.54 -7.36 -1.95
CA HIS A 100 -22.98 -7.19 -3.29
C HIS A 100 -22.95 -8.53 -4.04
N GLN A 101 -22.41 -9.59 -3.41
CA GLN A 101 -22.36 -10.94 -4.01
C GLN A 101 -23.74 -11.47 -4.37
N THR A 102 -24.73 -11.33 -3.49
CA THR A 102 -26.10 -11.78 -3.76
C THR A 102 -26.79 -10.98 -4.88
N ARG A 103 -26.46 -9.70 -5.08
CA ARG A 103 -27.11 -8.88 -6.11
C ARG A 103 -26.49 -9.01 -7.48
N LEU A 104 -25.18 -9.28 -7.55
CA LEU A 104 -24.41 -9.17 -8.79
C LEU A 104 -23.80 -10.49 -9.25
N HIS A 105 -23.62 -11.47 -8.36
CA HIS A 105 -22.94 -12.74 -8.65
C HIS A 105 -23.79 -13.99 -8.32
N ALA A 106 -25.06 -13.83 -7.92
CA ALA A 106 -25.91 -14.94 -7.49
C ALA A 106 -26.34 -15.92 -8.61
N ASP A 107 -25.98 -15.66 -9.86
CA ASP A 107 -26.40 -16.46 -11.02
C ASP A 107 -25.29 -17.38 -11.57
N VAL A 108 -24.20 -17.65 -10.83
CA VAL A 108 -23.08 -18.49 -11.34
C VAL A 108 -23.22 -19.99 -10.99
N GLU A 109 -24.15 -20.38 -10.12
CA GLU A 109 -24.38 -21.81 -9.77
C GLU A 109 -25.85 -22.26 -9.88
N ALA A 110 -26.45 -22.06 -11.06
CA ALA A 110 -27.67 -22.77 -11.45
C ALA A 110 -27.48 -23.45 -12.82
N ALA A 111 -26.80 -24.60 -12.76
CA ALA A 111 -27.06 -25.73 -13.65
C ALA A 111 -28.25 -26.52 -13.09
#